data_AF-A0A9D1TT58-F1
#
_entry.id   AF-A0A9D1TT58-F1
#
_cell.length_a   1.000
_cell.length_b   1.000
_cell.length_c   1.000
_cell.angle_alpha   90.00
_cell.angle_beta   90.00
_cell.angle_gamma   90.00
#
_symmetry.space_group_name_H-M   'P 1'
#
loop_
_entity.id
_entity.type
_entity.pdbx_description
1 polymer ?
#
loop_
_entity_poly.entity_id
_entity_poly.type
_entity_poly.pdbx_seq_one_letter_code
_entity_poly.pdbx_strand_id
1 'polypeptide(L)' 'KGVKPVRGGMQGDLYCSIKVETPVKLSTEQKEMLRKFGETLGENHAPKQNGWLDKAKRFFEDLGK' A
#
# COMPACT_ATOMS: atom_id res chain seq x y z
N LYS A 1 -25.83 5.35 6.05
CA LYS A 1 -25.40 5.12 7.45
C LYS A 1 -24.54 6.31 7.83
N GLY A 2 -24.79 6.92 8.98
CA GLY A 2 -24.12 8.11 9.49
C GLY A 2 -25.02 8.75 10.54
N VAL A 3 -24.50 9.69 11.32
CA VAL A 3 -25.17 10.18 12.53
C VAL A 3 -26.48 10.88 12.16
N LYS A 4 -27.58 10.51 12.83
CA LYS A 4 -28.87 11.19 12.68
C LYS A 4 -28.83 12.49 13.51
N PRO A 5 -29.10 13.66 12.92
CA PRO A 5 -28.99 14.94 13.62
C PRO A 5 -30.10 15.11 14.67
N VAL A 6 -29.74 15.70 15.82
CA VAL A 6 -30.65 15.90 16.96
C VAL A 6 -31.61 17.09 16.74
N ARG A 7 -31.22 18.08 15.94
CA ARG A 7 -31.97 19.34 15.72
C ARG A 7 -32.70 19.40 14.37
N GLY A 8 -32.92 18.25 13.73
CA GLY A 8 -33.43 18.19 12.35
C GLY A 8 -32.33 18.47 11.31
N GLY A 9 -32.48 17.90 10.12
CA GLY A 9 -31.49 17.94 9.04
C GLY A 9 -31.31 16.59 8.34
N MET A 10 -30.54 16.57 7.25
CA MET A 10 -30.23 15.34 6.50
C MET A 10 -29.33 14.41 7.33
N GLN A 11 -29.50 13.09 7.19
CA GLN A 11 -28.59 12.13 7.80
C GLN A 11 -27.19 12.30 7.20
N GLY A 12 -26.17 12.33 8.07
CA GLY A 12 -24.78 12.42 7.60
C GLY A 12 -24.29 11.12 6.93
N ASP A 13 -23.14 11.20 6.29
CA ASP A 13 -22.51 10.07 5.61
C ASP A 13 -21.50 9.35 6.53
N LEU A 14 -21.31 8.05 6.26
CA LEU A 14 -20.29 7.22 6.88
C LEU A 14 -19.13 7.07 5.90
N TYR A 15 -17.98 7.63 6.25
CA TYR A 15 -16.73 7.42 5.53
C TYR A 15 -16.00 6.22 6.12
N CYS A 16 -15.87 5.15 5.33
CA CYS A 16 -15.07 3.99 5.68
C CYS A 16 -13.70 4.07 4.98
N SER A 17 -12.64 4.31 5.74
CA SER A 17 -11.27 4.19 5.22
C SER A 17 -10.75 2.76 5.39
N ILE A 18 -10.37 2.11 4.30
CA ILE A 18 -9.75 0.79 4.34
C ILE A 18 -8.23 0.98 4.44
N LYS A 19 -7.63 0.39 5.47
CA LYS A 19 -6.16 0.31 5.61
C LYS A 19 -5.74 -1.13 5.34
N VAL A 20 -4.76 -1.29 4.45
CA VAL A 20 -4.14 -2.58 4.16
C VAL A 20 -2.75 -2.56 4.76
N GLU A 21 -2.47 -3.51 5.65
CA GLU A 21 -1.15 -3.71 6.24
C GLU A 21 -0.48 -4.92 5.62
N THR A 22 0.79 -4.79 5.23
CA THR A 22 1.59 -5.91 4.73
C THR A 22 2.32 -6.59 5.89
N PRO A 23 2.13 -7.90 6.12
CA PRO A 23 2.77 -8.61 7.22
C PRO A 23 4.30 -8.63 7.08
N VAL A 24 4.99 -8.49 8.21
CA VAL A 24 6.44 -8.64 8.32
C VAL A 24 6.79 -10.04 8.81
N LYS A 25 7.97 -10.56 8.41
CA LYS A 25 8.48 -11.90 8.77
C LYS A 25 7.66 -13.08 8.23
N LEU A 26 7.59 -13.18 6.91
CA LEU A 26 6.91 -14.29 6.22
C LEU A 26 7.76 -15.56 6.17
N SER A 27 7.08 -16.72 6.27
CA SER A 27 7.67 -18.03 5.96
C SER A 27 8.02 -18.15 4.48
N THR A 28 8.80 -19.17 4.11
CA THR A 28 9.20 -19.42 2.71
C THR A 28 7.99 -19.61 1.80
N GLU A 29 7.02 -20.42 2.24
CA GLU A 29 5.79 -20.71 1.49
C GLU A 29 4.94 -19.44 1.28
N GLN A 30 4.80 -18.60 2.31
CA GLN A 30 4.07 -17.35 2.22
C GLN A 30 4.69 -16.37 1.22
N LYS A 31 6.03 -16.30 1.19
CA LYS A 31 6.76 -15.50 0.19
C LYS A 31 6.54 -16.02 -1.22
N GLU A 32 6.52 -17.34 -1.39
CA GLU A 32 6.30 -17.94 -2.70
C GLU A 32 4.89 -17.67 -3.22
N MET A 33 3.87 -17.73 -2.36
CA MET A 33 2.49 -17.34 -2.72
C MET A 33 2.40 -15.87 -3.14
N LEU A 34 3.04 -14.97 -2.40
CA LEU A 34 3.07 -13.56 -2.78
C LEU A 34 3.81 -13.30 -4.10
N ARG A 35 4.84 -14.09 -4.39
CA ARG A 35 5.57 -14.00 -5.66
C ARG A 35 4.72 -14.47 -6.84
N LYS A 36 4.06 -15.62 -6.71
CA LYS A 36 3.10 -16.13 -7.70
C LYS A 36 1.96 -15.13 -7.93
N PHE A 37 1.44 -14.55 -6.85
CA PHE A 37 0.45 -13.48 -6.95
C PHE A 37 1.01 -12.26 -7.71
N GLY A 38 2.24 -11.83 -7.39
CA GLY A 38 2.92 -10.75 -8.11
C GLY A 38 3.10 -11.01 -9.61
N GLU A 39 3.40 -12.24 -10.01
CA GLU A 39 3.53 -12.64 -11.42
C GLU A 39 2.21 -12.54 -12.19
N THR A 40 1.06 -12.64 -11.50
CA THR A 40 -0.27 -12.42 -12.10
C THR A 40 -0.64 -10.94 -12.22
N LEU A 41 0.10 -10.04 -11.57
CA LEU A 41 -0.14 -8.60 -11.63
C LEU A 41 0.70 -7.98 -12.74
N GLY A 42 0.09 -7.18 -13.62
CA GLY A 42 0.80 -6.43 -14.65
C GLY A 42 1.69 -5.30 -14.11
N GLU A 43 2.46 -4.63 -14.98
CA GLU A 43 3.48 -3.64 -14.61
C GLU A 43 2.95 -2.39 -13.88
N ASN A 44 1.64 -2.12 -13.92
CA ASN A 44 1.03 -0.91 -13.35
C ASN A 44 0.79 -0.95 -11.82
N HIS A 45 1.08 -2.08 -11.15
CA HIS A 45 0.66 -2.30 -9.76
C HIS A 45 1.74 -2.01 -8.70
N ALA A 46 2.93 -1.52 -9.09
CA ALA A 46 4.02 -1.21 -8.16
C ALA A 46 4.47 0.27 -8.15
N PRO A 47 3.57 1.27 -8.06
CA PRO A 47 3.95 2.70 -8.12
C PRO A 47 4.89 3.13 -6.99
N LYS A 48 4.94 2.38 -5.88
CA LYS A 48 5.85 2.62 -4.75
C LYS A 48 7.23 1.96 -4.89
N GLN A 49 7.42 0.96 -5.76
CA GLN A 49 8.73 0.29 -5.91
C GLN A 49 9.77 1.20 -6.59
N ASN A 50 9.33 2.01 -7.56
CA ASN A 50 10.21 2.95 -8.26
C ASN A 50 10.91 3.92 -7.29
N GLY A 51 10.21 4.38 -6.26
CA GLY A 51 10.74 5.34 -5.29
C GLY A 51 11.83 4.80 -4.34
N TRP A 52 11.90 3.50 -4.08
CA TRP A 52 12.93 2.92 -3.21
C TRP A 52 14.23 2.62 -3.98
N LEU A 53 14.11 2.07 -5.19
CA LEU A 53 15.25 1.81 -6.07
C LEU A 53 15.94 3.10 -6.50
N ASP A 54 15.18 4.15 -6.81
CA ASP A 54 15.75 5.46 -7.14
C ASP A 54 16.46 6.11 -5.95
N LYS A 55 15.97 5.91 -4.72
CA LYS A 55 16.65 6.36 -3.50
C LYS A 55 17.96 5.60 -3.26
N ALA A 56 17.98 4.28 -3.48
CA ALA A 56 19.18 3.47 -3.34
C ALA A 56 20.24 3.87 -4.39
N LYS A 57 19.85 4.06 -5.66
CA LYS A 57 20.76 4.52 -6.72
C LYS A 57 21.39 5.87 -6.39
N ARG A 58 20.59 6.85 -5.96
CA ARG A 58 21.08 8.17 -5.54
C ARG A 58 22.04 8.08 -4.35
N PHE A 59 21.80 7.20 -3.41
CA PHE A 59 22.69 6.99 -2.25
C PHE A 59 24.06 6.44 -2.67
N PHE A 60 24.10 5.49 -3.61
CA PHE A 60 25.37 4.95 -4.13
C PHE A 60 26.12 5.96 -5.02
N GLU A 61 25.41 6.80 -5.79
CA GLU A 61 26.01 7.90 -6.56
C GLU A 61 26.68 8.96 -5.68
N ASP A 62 26.09 9.27 -4.52
CA ASP A 62 26.60 10.26 -3.57
C ASP A 62 27.83 9.76 -2.78
N LEU A 63 27.93 8.44 -2.59
CA LEU A 63 29.08 7.76 -1.95
C LEU A 63 30.29 7.56 -2.89
N GLY A 64 30.07 7.66 -4.21
CA GLY A 64 31.10 7.52 -5.23
C GLY A 64 31.79 8.84 -5.61
N LYS A 65 31.47 9.94 -4.91
CA LYS A 65 32.14 11.24 -5.01
C LYS A 65 33.08 11.49 -3.84
#